data_AF-W2I1C0-F1
#
_entry.id   AF-W2I1C0-F1
#
_cell.length_a   1.000
_cell.length_b   1.000
_cell.length_c   1.000
_cell.angle_alpha   90.00
_cell.angle_beta   90.00
_cell.angle_gamma   90.00
#
_symmetry.space_group_name_H-M   'P 1'
#
loop_
_entity.id
_entity.type
_entity.pdbx_description
1 polymer ?
#
loop_
_entity_poly.entity_id
_entity_poly.type
_entity_poly.pdbx_seq_one_letter_code
_entity_poly.pdbx_strand_id
1 'polypeptide(L)'
;MTAADTTSLLSRLFFSYADDTMQIGNTRQLDQDDLLELVDDSRSGVAYTFFKQHYHHQNQSIVRAIIHGYRWKFLLCGLVSSFTTACILFAPVVLHHSFSPLANALVTPHVDFQTQWMVFLITVSLRALLFGKTMRRSIQSRSDDKAVDVANNYSSDIQRVIQCANEINTLWIVPIQIGAVVYMLYVVLGVSAFAGLVVIALSMLVAFFFTKQTSGSYKELMKRKDDRMKPVKETFGSTQIVKLNAWEGKLEEKLLT
;
A
#
# COMPACT_ATOMS: atom_id res chain seq x y z
N MET A 1 8.70 -23.31 15.82
CA MET A 1 9.07 -22.25 16.77
C MET A 1 9.85 -21.24 15.96
N THR A 2 9.19 -20.15 15.56
CA THR A 2 9.67 -19.25 14.51
C THR A 2 10.95 -18.53 14.91
N ALA A 3 11.89 -18.35 13.99
CA ALA A 3 13.20 -17.72 14.24
C ALA A 3 13.11 -16.35 14.94
N ALA A 4 12.00 -15.63 14.77
CA ALA A 4 11.74 -14.38 15.45
C ALA A 4 11.51 -14.53 16.97
N ASP A 5 11.04 -15.67 17.47
CA ASP A 5 10.73 -15.88 18.91
C ASP A 5 11.91 -16.35 19.75
N THR A 6 12.92 -16.94 19.13
CA THR A 6 14.16 -17.40 19.78
C THR A 6 15.30 -16.39 19.70
N THR A 7 15.10 -15.23 19.07
CA THR A 7 16.16 -14.25 18.82
C THR A 7 16.33 -13.22 19.94
N SER A 8 17.58 -12.85 20.19
CA SER A 8 17.96 -11.81 21.15
C SER A 8 17.35 -10.45 20.76
N LEU A 9 17.12 -9.57 21.75
CA LEU A 9 16.55 -8.24 21.51
C LEU A 9 17.36 -7.41 20.50
N LEU A 10 18.69 -7.60 20.45
CA LEU A 10 19.56 -6.96 19.47
C LEU A 10 19.30 -7.47 18.05
N SER A 11 19.08 -8.76 17.87
CA SER A 11 18.76 -9.33 16.56
C SER A 11 17.43 -8.81 16.02
N ARG A 12 16.43 -8.65 16.91
CA ARG A 12 15.14 -8.04 16.55
C ARG A 12 15.27 -6.55 16.22
N LEU A 13 16.16 -5.82 16.91
CA LEU A 13 16.38 -4.39 16.67
C LEU A 13 17.09 -4.15 15.33
N PHE A 14 18.08 -4.96 14.97
CA PHE A 14 18.83 -4.82 13.73
C PHE A 14 18.30 -5.66 12.56
N PHE A 15 17.18 -6.37 12.73
CA PHE A 15 16.61 -7.30 11.74
C PHE A 15 17.58 -8.41 11.29
N SER A 16 18.58 -8.74 12.11
CA SER A 16 19.64 -9.70 11.74
C SER A 16 19.13 -11.14 11.60
N TYR A 17 17.90 -11.43 12.04
CA TYR A 17 17.26 -12.72 11.83
C TYR A 17 17.00 -13.02 10.34
N ALA A 18 17.00 -12.00 9.47
CA ALA A 18 16.85 -12.15 8.03
C ALA A 18 18.18 -12.42 7.32
N ASP A 19 19.32 -12.26 7.99
CA ASP A 19 20.66 -12.38 7.39
C ASP A 19 20.89 -13.79 6.82
N ASP A 20 20.43 -14.82 7.53
CA ASP A 20 20.56 -16.22 7.09
C ASP A 20 19.85 -16.45 5.74
N THR A 21 18.60 -15.97 5.60
CA THR A 21 17.84 -16.08 4.36
C THR A 21 18.47 -15.23 3.25
N MET A 22 19.00 -14.05 3.57
CA MET A 22 19.71 -13.20 2.60
C MET A 22 21.00 -13.85 2.10
N GLN A 23 21.75 -14.50 2.98
CA GLN A 23 22.98 -15.19 2.63
C GLN A 23 22.69 -16.38 1.71
N ILE A 24 21.66 -17.17 2.01
CA ILE A 24 21.21 -18.26 1.14
C ILE A 24 20.80 -17.70 -0.23
N GLY A 25 20.00 -16.63 -0.26
CA GLY A 25 19.56 -15.98 -1.49
C GLY A 25 20.69 -15.37 -2.34
N ASN A 26 21.82 -15.02 -1.72
CA ASN A 26 23.02 -14.57 -2.44
C ASN A 26 23.81 -15.73 -3.08
N THR A 27 23.69 -16.94 -2.52
CA THR A 27 24.42 -18.13 -3.01
C THR A 27 23.64 -18.96 -4.01
N ARG A 28 22.31 -19.02 -3.86
CA ARG A 28 21.40 -19.74 -4.77
C ARG A 28 20.01 -19.14 -4.78
N GLN A 29 19.20 -19.53 -5.76
CA GLN A 29 17.78 -19.20 -5.77
C GLN A 29 17.09 -19.86 -4.56
N LEU A 30 16.24 -19.07 -3.88
CA LEU A 30 15.48 -19.51 -2.71
C LEU A 30 14.41 -20.53 -3.11
N ASP A 31 14.28 -21.57 -2.31
CA ASP A 31 13.18 -22.54 -2.37
C ASP A 31 12.15 -22.24 -1.26
N GLN A 32 10.98 -22.87 -1.33
CA GLN A 32 9.90 -22.69 -0.37
C GLN A 32 10.31 -23.13 1.05
N ASP A 33 11.20 -24.11 1.18
CA ASP A 33 11.72 -24.60 2.46
C ASP A 33 12.68 -23.61 3.13
N ASP A 34 13.25 -22.66 2.37
CA ASP A 34 14.16 -21.61 2.88
C ASP A 34 13.39 -20.41 3.48
N LEU A 35 12.06 -20.37 3.30
CA LEU A 35 11.24 -19.27 3.76
C LEU A 35 10.95 -19.38 5.26
N LEU A 36 11.06 -18.25 5.95
CA LEU A 36 10.73 -18.16 7.36
C LEU A 36 9.24 -18.46 7.59
N GLU A 37 8.95 -19.39 8.49
CA GLU A 37 7.59 -19.64 8.95
C GLU A 37 7.01 -18.39 9.64
N LEU A 38 5.70 -18.18 9.45
CA LEU A 38 4.96 -17.09 10.08
C LEU A 38 4.88 -17.28 11.59
N VAL A 39 5.22 -16.23 12.34
CA VAL A 39 5.06 -16.18 13.81
C VAL A 39 3.59 -16.50 14.15
N ASP A 40 3.35 -17.23 15.24
CA ASP A 40 2.02 -17.76 15.58
C ASP A 40 0.93 -16.67 15.63
N ASP A 41 1.27 -15.46 16.13
CA ASP A 41 0.38 -14.30 16.17
C ASP A 41 -0.04 -13.75 14.79
N SER A 42 0.74 -14.06 13.75
CA SER A 42 0.53 -13.61 12.37
C SER A 42 -0.26 -14.58 11.53
N ARG A 43 -0.58 -15.77 12.08
CA ARG A 43 -1.34 -16.77 11.36
C ARG A 43 -2.75 -16.27 11.08
N SER A 44 -3.28 -16.62 9.91
CA SER A 44 -4.57 -16.14 9.43
C SER A 44 -5.72 -16.44 10.39
N GLY A 45 -5.68 -17.58 11.10
CA GLY A 45 -6.68 -17.95 12.10
C GLY A 45 -6.72 -17.02 13.31
N VAL A 46 -5.55 -16.61 13.83
CA VAL A 46 -5.44 -15.72 14.99
C VAL A 46 -5.84 -14.31 14.59
N ALA A 47 -5.29 -13.80 13.47
CA ALA A 47 -5.63 -12.50 12.92
C ALA A 47 -7.14 -12.36 12.63
N TYR A 48 -7.73 -13.38 12.00
CA TYR A 48 -9.16 -13.41 11.70
C TYR A 48 -10.02 -13.42 12.97
N THR A 49 -9.64 -14.18 14.00
CA THR A 49 -10.40 -14.25 15.25
C THR A 49 -10.39 -12.89 15.96
N PHE A 50 -9.23 -12.25 16.04
CA PHE A 50 -9.09 -10.90 16.59
C PHE A 50 -9.96 -9.88 15.84
N PHE A 51 -9.90 -9.88 14.50
CA PHE A 51 -10.69 -8.98 13.68
C PHE A 51 -12.20 -9.24 13.81
N LYS A 52 -12.60 -10.51 13.80
CA LYS A 52 -14.01 -10.92 13.85
C LYS A 52 -14.68 -10.52 15.16
N GLN A 53 -13.96 -10.59 16.28
CA GLN A 53 -14.44 -10.07 17.57
C GLN A 53 -14.82 -8.58 17.45
N HIS A 54 -13.94 -7.77 16.88
CA HIS A 54 -14.19 -6.34 16.68
C HIS A 54 -15.27 -6.04 15.64
N TYR A 55 -15.38 -6.87 14.60
CA TYR A 55 -16.40 -6.75 13.56
C TYR A 55 -17.84 -6.91 14.08
N HIS A 56 -18.07 -7.90 14.95
CA HIS A 56 -19.40 -8.13 15.53
C HIS A 56 -19.79 -7.05 16.54
N HIS A 57 -18.85 -6.57 17.36
CA HIS A 57 -19.12 -5.49 18.32
C HIS A 57 -19.41 -4.14 17.64
N GLN A 58 -18.93 -3.90 16.42
CA GLN A 58 -19.02 -2.62 15.71
C GLN A 58 -20.08 -2.59 14.60
N ASN A 59 -21.18 -3.31 14.81
CA ASN A 59 -22.34 -3.32 13.90
C ASN A 59 -22.00 -3.77 12.46
N GLN A 60 -21.03 -4.69 12.32
CA GLN A 60 -20.62 -5.28 11.02
C GLN A 60 -20.02 -4.27 10.03
N SER A 61 -19.52 -3.11 10.49
CA SER A 61 -18.77 -2.19 9.66
C SER A 61 -17.28 -2.55 9.62
N ILE A 62 -16.75 -2.84 8.43
CA ILE A 62 -15.33 -3.17 8.22
C ILE A 62 -14.45 -1.99 8.62
N VAL A 63 -14.78 -0.78 8.17
CA VAL A 63 -13.99 0.43 8.42
C VAL A 63 -13.94 0.73 9.92
N ARG A 64 -15.08 0.66 10.62
CA ARG A 64 -15.13 0.92 12.07
C ARG A 64 -14.39 -0.15 12.86
N ALA A 65 -14.46 -1.42 12.44
CA ALA A 65 -13.73 -2.52 13.06
C ALA A 65 -12.21 -2.37 12.91
N ILE A 66 -11.72 -1.99 11.72
CA ILE A 66 -10.30 -1.72 11.47
C ILE A 66 -9.83 -0.56 12.35
N ILE A 67 -10.52 0.59 12.28
CA ILE A 67 -10.13 1.78 13.04
C ILE A 67 -10.12 1.48 14.53
N HIS A 68 -11.18 0.88 15.08
CA HIS A 68 -11.26 0.65 16.53
C HIS A 68 -10.36 -0.47 17.03
N GLY A 69 -10.11 -1.51 16.22
CA GLY A 69 -9.25 -2.63 16.60
C GLY A 69 -7.77 -2.24 16.65
N TYR A 70 -7.33 -1.37 15.73
CA TYR A 70 -5.93 -0.98 15.61
C TYR A 70 -5.65 0.47 16.05
N ARG A 71 -6.64 1.22 16.58
CA ARG A 71 -6.55 2.66 16.87
C ARG A 71 -5.28 3.05 17.63
N TRP A 72 -4.95 2.29 18.68
CA TRP A 72 -3.84 2.65 19.56
C TRP A 72 -2.50 2.45 18.87
N LYS A 73 -2.37 1.37 18.08
CA LYS A 73 -1.16 1.10 17.31
C LYS A 73 -0.99 2.13 16.17
N PHE A 74 -2.07 2.49 15.47
CA PHE A 74 -2.04 3.56 14.45
C PHE A 74 -1.67 4.91 15.06
N LEU A 75 -2.28 5.28 16.20
CA LEU A 75 -1.99 6.54 16.89
C LEU A 75 -0.54 6.59 17.39
N LEU A 76 -0.04 5.51 18.03
CA LEU A 76 1.34 5.44 18.49
C LEU A 76 2.33 5.54 17.32
N CYS A 77 2.12 4.77 16.25
CA CYS A 77 2.98 4.83 15.06
C CYS A 77 2.98 6.25 14.49
N GLY A 78 1.81 6.86 14.32
CA GLY A 78 1.73 8.20 13.74
C GLY A 78 2.26 9.32 14.65
N LEU A 79 2.16 9.18 15.99
CA LEU A 79 2.80 10.10 16.94
C LEU A 79 4.33 10.00 16.86
N VAL A 80 4.88 8.78 16.82
CA VAL A 80 6.32 8.56 16.65
C VAL A 80 6.77 9.09 15.30
N SER A 81 6.04 8.83 14.21
CA SER A 81 6.31 9.40 12.89
C SER A 81 6.30 10.94 12.92
N SER A 82 5.29 11.56 13.53
CA SER A 82 5.20 13.02 13.65
C SER A 82 6.40 13.60 14.41
N PHE A 83 6.81 12.94 15.50
CA PHE A 83 7.98 13.32 16.27
C PHE A 83 9.26 13.21 15.44
N THR A 84 9.45 12.10 14.72
CA THR A 84 10.60 11.90 13.83
C THR A 84 10.64 12.94 12.73
N THR A 85 9.51 13.24 12.08
CA THR A 85 9.39 14.30 11.07
C THR A 85 9.72 15.67 11.64
N ALA A 86 9.27 15.97 12.88
CA ALA A 86 9.66 17.19 13.57
C ALA A 86 11.18 17.23 13.80
N CYS A 87 11.79 16.17 14.34
CA CYS A 87 13.24 16.10 14.53
C CYS A 87 14.02 16.35 13.24
N ILE A 88 13.55 15.83 12.10
CA ILE A 88 14.16 16.11 10.78
C ILE A 88 13.99 17.59 10.40
N LEU A 89 12.80 18.15 10.58
CA LEU A 89 12.52 19.55 10.25
C LEU A 89 13.38 20.52 11.06
N PHE A 90 13.59 20.23 12.35
CA PHE A 90 14.44 21.02 13.24
C PHE A 90 15.93 20.68 13.09
N ALA A 91 16.33 19.64 12.37
CA ALA A 91 17.72 19.20 12.27
C ALA A 91 18.70 20.29 11.77
N PRO A 92 18.35 21.14 10.78
CA PRO A 92 19.22 22.24 10.36
C PRO A 92 19.37 23.35 11.40
N VAL A 93 18.36 23.54 12.26
CA VAL A 93 18.36 24.56 13.32
C VAL A 93 19.07 24.04 14.58
N VAL A 94 18.92 22.75 14.88
CA VAL A 94 19.57 22.03 15.98
C VAL A 94 20.93 21.51 15.48
N LEU A 95 21.78 22.43 15.03
CA LEU A 95 23.08 22.13 14.43
C LEU A 95 24.14 21.85 15.51
N HIS A 96 23.96 20.77 16.29
CA HIS A 96 25.02 20.33 17.22
C HIS A 96 25.13 18.83 17.56
N HIS A 97 24.28 17.92 17.07
CA HIS A 97 24.49 16.49 17.38
C HIS A 97 24.16 15.54 16.22
N SER A 98 25.13 14.68 15.88
CA SER A 98 25.01 13.49 15.02
C SER A 98 23.95 12.46 15.48
N PHE A 99 23.17 12.79 16.51
CA PHE A 99 22.15 11.94 17.12
C PHE A 99 20.86 11.91 16.30
N SER A 100 20.47 12.99 15.62
CA SER A 100 19.20 13.02 14.87
C SER A 100 19.16 12.09 13.65
N PRO A 101 20.23 11.95 12.83
CA PRO A 101 20.20 11.01 11.70
C PRO A 101 20.25 9.55 12.17
N LEU A 102 20.97 9.26 13.25
CA LEU A 102 21.05 7.92 13.84
C LEU A 102 19.71 7.49 14.45
N ALA A 103 19.07 8.38 15.21
CA ALA A 103 17.74 8.13 15.76
C ALA A 103 16.72 7.89 14.62
N ASN A 104 16.77 8.69 13.55
CA ASN A 104 15.92 8.50 12.38
C ASN A 104 16.15 7.16 11.68
N ALA A 105 17.42 6.77 11.51
CA ALA A 105 17.79 5.51 10.86
C ALA A 105 17.32 4.27 11.64
N LEU A 106 17.18 4.36 12.96
CA LEU A 106 16.63 3.30 13.78
C LEU A 106 15.10 3.35 13.84
N VAL A 107 14.52 4.52 14.08
CA VAL A 107 13.07 4.67 14.35
C VAL A 107 12.24 4.44 13.09
N THR A 108 12.65 4.97 11.94
CA THR A 108 11.83 4.92 10.71
C THR A 108 11.59 3.48 10.23
N PRO A 109 12.61 2.61 10.09
CA PRO A 109 12.39 1.22 9.70
C PRO A 109 11.50 0.46 10.68
N HIS A 110 11.62 0.73 11.99
CA HIS A 110 10.75 0.10 12.98
C HIS A 110 9.30 0.54 12.85
N VAL A 111 9.02 1.83 12.66
CA VAL A 111 7.66 2.33 12.49
C VAL A 111 7.05 1.85 11.17
N ASP A 112 7.85 1.81 10.09
CA ASP A 112 7.43 1.27 8.79
C ASP A 112 7.11 -0.21 8.90
N PHE A 113 8.00 -0.99 9.53
CA PHE A 113 7.76 -2.42 9.78
C PHE A 113 6.47 -2.64 10.57
N GLN A 114 6.25 -1.90 11.68
CA GLN A 114 5.02 -2.02 12.47
C GLN A 114 3.78 -1.63 11.67
N THR A 115 3.85 -0.59 10.84
CA THR A 115 2.74 -0.15 9.99
C THR A 115 2.41 -1.20 8.94
N GLN A 116 3.41 -1.68 8.20
CA GLN A 116 3.23 -2.74 7.20
C GLN A 116 2.72 -4.03 7.82
N TRP A 117 3.18 -4.36 9.03
CA TRP A 117 2.73 -5.53 9.76
C TRP A 117 1.24 -5.46 10.13
N MET A 118 0.78 -4.33 10.67
CA MET A 118 -0.65 -4.13 10.95
C MET A 118 -1.49 -4.26 9.68
N VAL A 119 -1.02 -3.66 8.59
CA VAL A 119 -1.71 -3.64 7.31
C VAL A 119 -1.79 -5.05 6.73
N PHE A 120 -0.72 -5.84 6.84
CA PHE A 120 -0.72 -7.26 6.51
C PHE A 120 -1.76 -8.04 7.32
N LEU A 121 -1.84 -7.85 8.64
CA LEU A 121 -2.83 -8.53 9.48
C LEU A 121 -4.28 -8.16 9.12
N ILE A 122 -4.54 -6.89 8.83
CA ILE A 122 -5.85 -6.41 8.37
C ILE A 122 -6.20 -7.07 7.03
N THR A 123 -5.24 -7.15 6.12
CA THR A 123 -5.37 -7.75 4.79
C THR A 123 -5.79 -9.21 4.86
N VAL A 124 -5.04 -10.01 5.64
CA VAL A 124 -5.32 -11.43 5.82
C VAL A 124 -6.69 -11.63 6.45
N SER A 125 -7.05 -10.81 7.44
CA SER A 125 -8.35 -10.87 8.11
C SER A 125 -9.51 -10.55 7.17
N LEU A 126 -9.36 -9.52 6.33
CA LEU A 126 -10.39 -9.10 5.38
C LEU A 126 -10.58 -10.14 4.26
N ARG A 127 -9.47 -10.72 3.76
CA ARG A 127 -9.52 -11.83 2.79
C ARG A 127 -10.18 -13.06 3.38
N ALA A 128 -9.86 -13.41 4.63
CA ALA A 128 -10.49 -14.53 5.35
C ALA A 128 -12.00 -14.29 5.58
N LEU A 129 -12.39 -13.07 5.96
CA LEU A 129 -13.80 -12.69 6.10
C LEU A 129 -14.56 -12.81 4.78
N LEU A 130 -14.00 -12.28 3.69
CA LEU A 130 -14.60 -12.33 2.37
C LEU A 130 -14.72 -13.78 1.89
N PHE A 131 -13.65 -14.57 2.03
CA PHE A 131 -13.66 -15.99 1.69
C PHE A 131 -14.74 -16.77 2.46
N GLY A 132 -14.81 -16.57 3.78
CA GLY A 132 -15.83 -17.20 4.61
C GLY A 132 -17.26 -16.79 4.24
N LYS A 133 -17.47 -15.53 3.84
CA LYS A 133 -18.78 -15.03 3.38
C LYS A 133 -19.15 -15.59 2.00
N THR A 134 -18.18 -15.72 1.09
CA THR A 134 -18.36 -16.31 -0.24
C THR A 134 -18.68 -17.80 -0.15
N MET A 135 -17.99 -18.55 0.70
CA MET A 135 -18.23 -19.99 0.90
C MET A 135 -19.59 -20.31 1.53
N ARG A 136 -20.20 -19.37 2.25
CA ARG A 136 -21.54 -19.51 2.85
C ARG A 136 -22.67 -19.10 1.92
N ARG A 137 -22.39 -18.47 0.78
CA ARG A 137 -23.43 -18.11 -0.19
C ARG A 137 -23.95 -19.36 -0.90
N SER A 138 -25.27 -19.47 -1.01
CA SER A 138 -25.92 -20.59 -1.70
C SER A 138 -25.62 -20.58 -3.19
N ILE A 139 -25.53 -21.77 -3.78
CA ILE A 139 -25.27 -21.99 -5.22
C ILE A 139 -26.34 -21.30 -6.09
N GLN A 140 -27.60 -21.21 -5.64
CA GLN A 140 -28.67 -20.48 -6.34
C GLN A 140 -28.43 -18.97 -6.50
N SER A 141 -27.57 -18.37 -5.68
CA SER A 141 -27.24 -16.93 -5.77
C SER A 141 -26.04 -16.63 -6.67
N ARG A 142 -25.41 -17.68 -7.24
CA ARG A 142 -24.16 -17.66 -8.00
C ARG A 142 -24.45 -17.50 -9.50
N SER A 143 -24.58 -16.26 -9.95
CA SER A 143 -24.43 -15.95 -11.39
C SER A 143 -22.94 -15.74 -11.71
N ASP A 144 -22.54 -15.98 -12.95
CA ASP A 144 -21.14 -15.77 -13.39
C ASP A 144 -20.67 -14.34 -13.12
N ASP A 145 -21.52 -13.34 -13.39
CA ASP A 145 -21.23 -11.93 -13.09
C ASP A 145 -20.89 -11.70 -11.61
N LYS A 146 -21.64 -12.32 -10.69
CA LYS A 146 -21.41 -12.18 -9.24
C LYS A 146 -20.14 -12.90 -8.80
N ALA A 147 -19.74 -13.96 -9.49
CA ALA A 147 -18.48 -14.64 -9.21
C ALA A 147 -17.29 -13.76 -9.63
N VAL A 148 -17.40 -13.09 -10.78
CA VAL A 148 -16.40 -12.11 -11.24
C VAL A 148 -16.29 -10.94 -10.25
N ASP A 149 -17.41 -10.37 -9.81
CA ASP A 149 -17.40 -9.28 -8.82
C ASP A 149 -16.74 -9.68 -7.50
N VAL A 150 -16.98 -10.90 -7.00
CA VAL A 150 -16.35 -11.39 -5.78
C VAL A 150 -14.84 -11.60 -5.97
N ALA A 151 -14.41 -12.08 -7.13
CA ALA A 151 -12.99 -12.22 -7.46
C ALA A 151 -12.28 -10.86 -7.55
N ASN A 152 -12.95 -9.84 -8.12
CA ASN A 152 -12.46 -8.46 -8.14
C ASN A 152 -12.36 -7.86 -6.74
N ASN A 153 -13.37 -8.08 -5.91
CA ASN A 153 -13.34 -7.67 -4.51
C ASN A 153 -12.15 -8.28 -3.76
N TYR A 154 -11.90 -9.58 -3.95
CA TYR A 154 -10.82 -10.30 -3.28
C TYR A 154 -9.42 -9.85 -3.71
N SER A 155 -9.23 -9.62 -5.02
CA SER A 155 -7.93 -9.31 -5.62
C SER A 155 -7.61 -7.82 -5.62
N SER A 156 -8.49 -7.00 -6.15
CA SER A 156 -8.23 -5.59 -6.47
C SER A 156 -8.77 -4.64 -5.42
N ASP A 157 -10.03 -4.81 -4.99
CA ASP A 157 -10.66 -3.81 -4.12
C ASP A 157 -10.14 -3.87 -2.69
N ILE A 158 -9.94 -5.09 -2.15
CA ILE A 158 -9.24 -5.26 -0.87
C ILE A 158 -7.87 -4.58 -0.92
N GLN A 159 -7.09 -4.79 -1.99
CA GLN A 159 -5.76 -4.20 -2.13
C GLN A 159 -5.81 -2.66 -2.13
N ARG A 160 -6.81 -2.06 -2.79
CA ARG A 160 -7.01 -0.60 -2.77
C ARG A 160 -7.35 -0.08 -1.37
N VAL A 161 -8.24 -0.77 -0.64
CA VAL A 161 -8.60 -0.40 0.75
C VAL A 161 -7.37 -0.43 1.66
N ILE A 162 -6.51 -1.43 1.48
CA ILE A 162 -5.25 -1.58 2.22
C ILE A 162 -4.27 -0.45 1.89
N GLN A 163 -4.14 -0.09 0.61
CA GLN A 163 -3.33 1.07 0.19
C GLN A 163 -3.84 2.37 0.83
N CYS A 164 -5.16 2.58 0.88
CA CYS A 164 -5.72 3.73 1.60
C CYS A 164 -5.43 3.68 3.10
N ALA A 165 -5.45 2.49 3.71
CA ALA A 165 -5.13 2.32 5.13
C ALA A 165 -3.65 2.60 5.45
N ASN A 166 -2.72 2.32 4.52
CA ASN A 166 -1.31 2.70 4.65
C ASN A 166 -1.14 4.22 4.73
N GLU A 167 -1.92 4.98 3.95
CA GLU A 167 -1.81 6.44 3.85
C GLU A 167 -2.59 7.22 4.93
N ILE A 168 -3.31 6.52 5.82
CA ILE A 168 -4.17 7.18 6.80
C ILE A 168 -3.37 8.07 7.78
N ASN A 169 -2.15 7.66 8.11
CA ASN A 169 -1.27 8.44 8.99
C ASN A 169 -0.73 9.67 8.25
N THR A 170 -0.36 9.53 6.99
CA THR A 170 0.09 10.63 6.12
C THR A 170 -0.94 11.76 6.07
N LEU A 171 -2.23 11.43 6.06
CA LEU A 171 -3.34 12.40 5.93
C LEU A 171 -3.34 13.48 7.03
N TRP A 172 -2.95 13.14 8.26
CA TRP A 172 -2.94 14.08 9.38
C TRP A 172 -1.53 14.59 9.72
N ILE A 173 -0.49 13.80 9.44
CA ILE A 173 0.92 14.21 9.65
C ILE A 173 1.30 15.35 8.69
N VAL A 174 0.95 15.24 7.41
CA VAL A 174 1.35 16.23 6.38
C VAL A 174 0.79 17.64 6.68
N PRO A 175 -0.50 17.83 7.00
CA PRO A 175 -1.01 19.15 7.38
C PRO A 175 -0.30 19.77 8.59
N ILE A 176 -0.03 18.96 9.63
CA ILE A 176 0.71 19.41 10.82
C ILE A 176 2.13 19.84 10.43
N GLN A 177 2.81 19.04 9.59
CA GLN A 177 4.14 19.34 9.09
C GLN A 177 4.17 20.64 8.30
N ILE A 178 3.22 20.86 7.38
CA ILE A 178 3.10 22.11 6.61
C ILE A 178 2.92 23.29 7.57
N GLY A 179 2.04 23.18 8.55
CA GLY A 179 1.82 24.23 9.56
C GLY A 179 3.10 24.57 10.33
N ALA A 180 3.84 23.56 10.77
CA ALA A 180 5.11 23.73 11.48
C ALA A 180 6.18 24.40 10.61
N VAL A 181 6.33 23.98 9.35
CA VAL A 181 7.28 24.56 8.38
C VAL A 181 6.96 26.04 8.12
N VAL A 182 5.69 26.37 7.88
CA VAL A 182 5.25 27.75 7.64
C VAL A 182 5.48 28.63 8.86
N TYR A 183 5.22 28.11 10.06
CA TYR A 183 5.51 28.82 11.32
C TYR A 183 7.00 29.10 11.49
N MET A 184 7.87 28.11 11.25
CA MET A 184 9.32 28.32 11.29
C MET A 184 9.79 29.39 10.29
N LEU A 185 9.31 29.33 9.05
CA LEU A 185 9.63 30.31 8.03
C LEU A 185 9.21 31.72 8.45
N TYR A 186 8.05 31.86 9.08
CA TYR A 186 7.58 33.14 9.61
C TYR A 186 8.48 33.67 10.73
N VAL A 187 8.96 32.81 11.64
CA VAL A 187 9.88 33.23 12.72
C VAL A 187 11.22 33.72 12.18
N VAL A 188 11.75 33.09 11.12
CA VAL A 188 13.07 33.46 10.55
C VAL A 188 13.00 34.64 9.58
N LEU A 189 11.97 34.70 8.73
CA LEU A 189 11.88 35.68 7.61
C LEU A 189 10.80 36.75 7.82
N GLY A 190 9.98 36.65 8.87
CA GLY A 190 8.86 37.55 9.12
C GLY A 190 7.82 37.51 7.99
N VAL A 191 7.23 38.66 7.67
CA VAL A 191 6.17 38.79 6.65
C VAL A 191 6.66 38.42 5.24
N SER A 192 7.97 38.51 4.99
CA SER A 192 8.57 38.14 3.69
C SER A 192 8.38 36.66 3.32
N ALA A 193 8.17 35.77 4.30
CA ALA A 193 7.87 34.36 4.07
C ALA A 193 6.61 34.15 3.20
N PHE A 194 5.62 35.04 3.31
CA PHE A 194 4.36 34.92 2.56
C PHE A 194 4.56 35.13 1.05
N ALA A 195 5.54 35.92 0.63
CA ALA A 195 5.87 36.06 -0.79
C ALA A 195 6.32 34.70 -1.39
N GLY A 196 7.13 33.93 -0.67
CA GLY A 196 7.53 32.58 -1.07
C GLY A 196 6.34 31.61 -1.12
N LEU A 197 5.45 31.68 -0.13
CA LEU A 197 4.23 30.86 -0.09
C LEU A 197 3.32 31.12 -1.29
N VAL A 198 3.16 32.38 -1.71
CA VAL A 198 2.39 32.76 -2.90
C VAL A 198 3.01 32.18 -4.17
N VAL A 199 4.34 32.23 -4.32
CA VAL A 199 5.03 31.65 -5.47
C VAL A 199 4.84 30.13 -5.53
N ILE A 200 4.92 29.43 -4.38
CA ILE A 200 4.65 27.99 -4.29
C ILE A 200 3.19 27.68 -4.66
N ALA A 201 2.24 28.47 -4.16
CA ALA A 201 0.82 28.26 -4.49
C ALA A 201 0.56 28.45 -5.99
N LEU A 202 1.15 29.47 -6.61
CA LEU A 202 1.04 29.70 -8.05
C LEU A 202 1.69 28.56 -8.87
N SER A 203 2.86 28.08 -8.46
CA SER A 203 3.51 26.96 -9.16
C SER A 203 2.69 25.66 -9.04
N MET A 204 2.06 25.40 -7.89
CA MET A 204 1.11 24.29 -7.73
C MET A 204 -0.11 24.42 -8.64
N LEU A 205 -0.67 25.62 -8.80
CA LEU A 205 -1.79 25.84 -9.73
C LEU A 205 -1.38 25.56 -11.17
N VAL A 206 -0.20 26.02 -11.60
CA VAL A 206 0.33 25.73 -12.93
C VAL A 206 0.51 24.21 -13.10
N ALA A 207 1.13 23.53 -12.14
CA ALA A 207 1.29 22.08 -12.16
C ALA A 207 -0.05 21.33 -12.21
N PHE A 208 -1.08 21.82 -11.53
CA PHE A 208 -2.44 21.27 -11.58
C PHE A 208 -3.03 21.35 -13.00
N PHE A 209 -2.89 22.48 -13.69
CA PHE A 209 -3.37 22.61 -15.08
C PHE A 209 -2.65 21.64 -16.03
N PHE A 210 -1.32 21.55 -15.93
CA PHE A 210 -0.54 20.59 -16.72
C PHE A 210 -0.95 19.14 -16.45
N THR A 211 -1.15 18.79 -15.17
CA THR A 211 -1.59 17.44 -14.77
C THR A 211 -2.98 17.12 -15.30
N LYS A 212 -3.90 18.09 -15.25
CA LYS A 212 -5.27 17.94 -15.79
C LYS A 212 -5.26 17.72 -17.30
N GLN A 213 -4.46 18.49 -18.04
CA GLN A 213 -4.30 18.32 -19.49
C GLN A 213 -3.68 16.96 -19.82
N THR A 214 -2.58 16.60 -19.15
CA THR A 214 -1.88 15.33 -19.34
C THR A 214 -2.78 14.15 -19.04
N SER A 215 -3.58 14.23 -17.98
CA SER A 215 -4.56 13.21 -17.60
C SER A 215 -5.66 13.04 -18.65
N GLY A 216 -6.11 14.13 -19.28
CA GLY A 216 -7.04 14.11 -20.41
C GLY A 216 -6.45 13.38 -21.62
N SER A 217 -5.24 13.74 -22.03
CA SER A 217 -4.52 13.08 -23.13
C SER A 217 -4.23 11.61 -22.85
N TYR A 218 -3.85 11.28 -21.61
CA TYR A 218 -3.62 9.90 -21.17
C TYR A 218 -4.89 9.04 -21.25
N LYS A 219 -6.06 9.62 -20.90
CA LYS A 219 -7.35 8.94 -21.02
C LYS A 219 -7.69 8.63 -22.48
N GLU A 220 -7.48 9.57 -23.39
CA GLU A 220 -7.69 9.37 -24.82
C GLU A 220 -6.72 8.32 -25.40
N LEU A 221 -5.44 8.38 -25.01
CA LEU A 221 -4.45 7.37 -25.37
C LEU A 221 -4.86 5.97 -24.92
N MET A 222 -5.36 5.82 -23.69
CA MET A 222 -5.82 4.51 -23.21
C MET A 222 -7.06 4.02 -23.95
N LYS A 223 -7.98 4.90 -24.31
CA LYS A 223 -9.13 4.53 -25.15
C LYS A 223 -8.68 3.96 -26.50
N ARG A 224 -7.76 4.65 -27.19
CA ARG A 224 -7.21 4.15 -28.47
C ARG A 224 -6.43 2.84 -28.31
N LYS A 225 -5.71 2.69 -27.20
CA LYS A 225 -5.02 1.43 -26.88
C LYS A 225 -6.01 0.28 -26.70
N ASP A 226 -7.12 0.51 -25.99
CA ASP A 226 -8.17 -0.49 -25.79
C ASP A 226 -8.87 -0.84 -27.11
N ASP A 227 -9.20 0.15 -27.94
CA ASP A 227 -9.79 -0.05 -29.26
C ASP A 227 -8.89 -0.91 -30.17
N ARG A 228 -7.57 -0.67 -30.15
CA ARG A 228 -6.58 -1.49 -30.90
C ARG A 228 -6.40 -2.89 -30.28
N MET A 229 -6.47 -3.01 -28.96
CA MET A 229 -6.25 -4.28 -28.26
C MET A 229 -7.46 -5.21 -28.37
N LYS A 230 -8.67 -4.67 -28.56
CA LYS A 230 -9.89 -5.45 -28.71
C LYS A 230 -9.83 -6.51 -29.84
N PRO A 231 -9.51 -6.17 -31.11
CA PRO A 231 -9.42 -7.16 -32.18
C PRO A 231 -8.28 -8.17 -31.96
N VAL A 232 -7.19 -7.75 -31.31
CA VAL A 232 -6.10 -8.66 -30.91
C VAL A 232 -6.63 -9.72 -29.94
N LYS A 233 -7.35 -9.31 -28.90
CA LYS A 233 -7.95 -10.22 -27.92
C LYS A 233 -8.95 -11.18 -28.57
N GLU A 234 -9.81 -10.70 -29.47
CA GLU A 234 -10.78 -11.53 -30.20
C GLU A 234 -10.07 -12.59 -31.09
N THR A 235 -8.98 -12.18 -31.75
CA THR A 235 -8.16 -13.06 -32.60
C THR A 235 -7.50 -14.17 -31.79
N PHE A 236 -6.83 -13.81 -30.68
CA PHE A 236 -6.18 -14.80 -29.80
C PHE A 236 -7.21 -15.73 -29.14
N GLY A 237 -8.39 -15.21 -28.77
CA GLY A 237 -9.49 -16.03 -28.26
C GLY A 237 -9.98 -17.08 -29.27
N SER A 238 -9.83 -16.80 -30.57
CA SER A 238 -10.28 -17.68 -31.67
C SER A 238 -9.11 -18.30 -32.46
N THR A 239 -7.93 -18.44 -31.85
CA THR A 239 -6.68 -18.84 -32.54
C THR A 239 -6.82 -20.11 -33.39
N GLN A 240 -7.57 -21.11 -32.91
CA GLN A 240 -7.75 -22.37 -33.64
C GLN A 240 -8.48 -22.18 -34.98
N ILE A 241 -9.51 -21.32 -35.02
CA ILE A 241 -10.27 -21.01 -36.24
C ILE A 241 -9.37 -20.26 -37.23
N VAL A 242 -8.58 -19.31 -36.73
CA VAL A 242 -7.65 -18.53 -37.55
C VAL A 242 -6.63 -19.43 -38.23
N LYS A 243 -6.07 -20.40 -37.50
CA LYS A 243 -5.11 -21.38 -38.05
C LYS A 243 -5.74 -22.34 -39.05
N LEU A 244 -6.92 -22.87 -38.74
CA LEU A 244 -7.62 -23.80 -39.63
C LEU A 244 -7.97 -23.17 -40.99
N ASN A 245 -8.21 -21.85 -41.01
CA ASN A 245 -8.59 -21.13 -42.23
C ASN A 245 -7.43 -20.35 -42.87
N ALA A 246 -6.21 -20.44 -42.32
CA ALA A 246 -5.04 -19.66 -42.76
C ALA A 246 -5.30 -18.14 -42.88
N TRP A 247 -6.06 -17.57 -41.95
CA TRP A 247 -6.43 -16.13 -41.93
C TRP A 247 -5.37 -15.21 -41.33
N GLU A 248 -4.19 -15.73 -40.99
CA GLU A 248 -3.13 -15.01 -40.28
C GLU A 248 -2.74 -13.71 -40.99
N GLY A 249 -2.44 -13.77 -42.30
CA GLY A 249 -2.04 -12.58 -43.07
C GLY A 249 -3.14 -11.51 -43.21
N LYS A 250 -4.41 -11.92 -43.35
CA LYS A 250 -5.54 -10.97 -43.42
C LYS A 250 -5.79 -10.25 -42.09
N LEU A 251 -5.55 -10.94 -40.98
CA LEU A 251 -5.70 -10.36 -39.65
C LEU A 251 -4.49 -9.48 -39.30
N GLU A 252 -3.29 -9.85 -39.72
CA GLU A 252 -2.10 -9.01 -39.59
C GLU A 252 -2.29 -7.66 -40.29
N GLU A 253 -2.75 -7.65 -41.53
CA GLU A 253 -3.03 -6.41 -42.28
C GLU A 253 -4.09 -5.55 -41.58
N LYS A 254 -5.15 -6.19 -41.05
CA LYS A 254 -6.21 -5.51 -40.29
C LYS A 254 -5.74 -4.94 -38.95
N LEU A 255 -4.70 -5.50 -38.33
CA LEU A 255 -4.16 -5.06 -37.05
C LEU A 255 -3.07 -3.97 -37.19
N LEU A 256 -2.45 -3.87 -38.36
CA LEU A 256 -1.45 -2.85 -38.70
C LEU A 256 -2.06 -1.51 -39.15
N THR A 257 -3.35 -1.50 -39.49
CA THR A 257 -4.13 -0.31 -39.87
C THR A 257 -4.79 0.34 -38.66
#